data_AF-A0A3M4QIJ6-F1
#
_entry.id   AF-A0A3M4QIJ6-F1
#
_cell.length_a   1.000
_cell.length_b   1.000
_cell.length_c   1.000
_cell.angle_alpha   90.00
_cell.angle_beta   90.00
_cell.angle_gamma   90.00
#
_symmetry.space_group_name_H-M   'P 1'
#
loop_
_entity.id
_entity.type
_entity.pdbx_description
1 polymer ?
#
loop_
_entity_poly.entity_id
_entity_poly.type
_entity_poly.pdbx_seq_one_letter_code
_entity_poly.pdbx_strand_id
1 'polypeptide(L)'
;MFLWSFMEKSKFRKIGMLAVLAVAIGLVVYTVQAPADAPQYLTATAERGDIENAVLATGLLEGIKQVDVGAQVSGQLKSLKVKVGDKVKKGQWLAEIDPLILQNTLRKAQVDEENLLAQRRATAAQLKQAKSVYERYKGLQV
;
A
#
# COMPACT_ATOMS: atom_id res chain seq x y z
N MET A 1 102.18 14.75 -58.02
CA MET A 1 103.30 14.43 -57.09
C MET A 1 102.68 13.79 -55.84
N PHE A 2 102.13 12.58 -55.96
CA PHE A 2 102.80 11.27 -55.87
C PHE A 2 103.54 11.11 -54.53
N LEU A 3 102.95 10.31 -53.62
CA LEU A 3 103.60 9.32 -52.75
C LEU A 3 102.50 8.53 -51.98
N TRP A 4 102.11 7.39 -52.56
CA TRP A 4 101.94 6.03 -51.97
C TRP A 4 101.91 5.94 -50.41
N SER A 5 101.14 5.12 -49.69
CA SER A 5 101.03 3.65 -49.78
C SER A 5 100.18 3.03 -48.65
N PHE A 6 99.32 2.08 -49.01
CA PHE A 6 99.05 0.79 -48.34
C PHE A 6 98.74 0.73 -46.82
N MET A 7 97.45 0.64 -46.46
CA MET A 7 96.99 -0.10 -45.26
C MET A 7 95.46 -0.41 -45.27
N GLU A 8 95.12 -1.71 -45.32
CA GLU A 8 93.83 -2.40 -45.11
C GLU A 8 92.47 -1.74 -45.50
N LYS A 9 91.91 -2.20 -46.64
CA LYS A 9 90.50 -1.99 -47.06
C LYS A 9 89.43 -2.48 -46.05
N SER A 10 89.82 -3.20 -44.98
CA SER A 10 88.94 -3.71 -43.93
C SER A 10 88.49 -2.61 -42.95
N LYS A 11 89.31 -1.57 -42.74
CA LYS A 11 89.05 -0.49 -41.77
C LYS A 11 88.06 0.55 -42.31
N PHE A 12 88.14 0.88 -43.60
CA PHE A 12 87.18 1.81 -44.26
C PHE A 12 85.77 1.23 -44.36
N ARG A 13 85.62 -0.08 -44.61
CA ARG A 13 84.30 -0.76 -44.57
C ARG A 13 83.70 -0.72 -43.16
N LYS A 14 84.53 -0.88 -42.11
CA LYS A 14 84.10 -0.80 -40.72
C LYS A 14 83.65 0.62 -40.34
N ILE A 15 84.38 1.65 -40.77
CA ILE A 15 84.02 3.07 -40.51
C ILE A 15 82.72 3.46 -41.23
N GLY A 16 82.55 3.05 -42.49
CA GLY A 16 81.30 3.29 -43.23
C GLY A 16 80.10 2.58 -42.60
N MET A 17 80.28 1.34 -42.14
CA MET A 17 79.25 0.59 -41.42
C MET A 17 78.91 1.24 -40.07
N LEU A 18 79.90 1.79 -39.36
CA LEU A 18 79.70 2.47 -38.08
C LEU A 18 78.93 3.79 -38.24
N ALA A 19 79.20 4.53 -39.33
CA ALA A 19 78.45 5.74 -39.67
C ALA A 19 76.99 5.43 -40.03
N VAL A 20 76.74 4.39 -40.82
CA VAL A 20 75.38 3.93 -41.14
C VAL A 20 74.65 3.45 -39.88
N LEU A 21 75.34 2.73 -38.99
CA LEU A 21 74.76 2.30 -37.72
C LEU A 21 74.43 3.49 -36.82
N ALA A 22 75.30 4.50 -36.75
CA ALA A 22 75.04 5.71 -35.98
C ALA A 22 73.84 6.52 -36.53
N VAL A 23 73.71 6.62 -37.86
CA VAL A 23 72.55 7.27 -38.50
C VAL A 23 71.28 6.45 -38.26
N ALA A 24 71.34 5.13 -38.38
CA ALA A 24 70.20 4.26 -38.10
C ALA A 24 69.74 4.36 -36.64
N ILE A 25 70.68 4.38 -35.69
CA ILE A 25 70.41 4.58 -34.26
C ILE A 25 69.80 5.96 -34.03
N GLY A 26 70.35 7.01 -34.66
CA GLY A 26 69.82 8.37 -34.55
C GLY A 26 68.38 8.48 -35.06
N LEU A 27 68.06 7.82 -36.18
CA LEU A 27 66.71 7.79 -36.75
C LEU A 27 65.73 7.05 -35.84
N VAL A 28 66.14 5.90 -35.28
CA VAL A 28 65.31 5.14 -34.33
C VAL A 28 65.04 5.97 -33.08
N VAL A 29 66.07 6.59 -32.49
CA VAL A 29 65.91 7.44 -31.30
C VAL A 29 64.99 8.63 -31.57
N TYR A 30 65.10 9.26 -32.75
CA TYR A 30 64.22 10.38 -33.14
C TYR A 30 62.76 9.94 -33.29
N THR A 31 62.49 8.76 -33.86
CA THR A 31 61.12 8.24 -34.00
C THR A 31 60.50 7.78 -32.69
N VAL A 32 61.30 7.29 -31.74
CA VAL A 32 60.81 6.84 -30.41
C VAL A 32 60.62 8.02 -29.45
N GLN A 33 61.31 9.15 -29.65
CA GLN A 33 61.08 10.39 -28.90
C GLN A 33 59.98 11.27 -29.50
N ALA A 34 59.31 10.84 -30.57
CA ALA A 34 58.13 11.55 -31.06
C ALA A 34 57.08 11.59 -29.93
N PRO A 35 56.66 12.80 -29.49
CA PRO A 35 55.71 12.90 -28.39
C PRO A 35 54.41 12.21 -28.81
N ALA A 36 53.96 11.25 -28.01
CA ALA A 36 52.69 10.57 -28.23
C ALA A 36 51.55 11.61 -28.28
N ASP A 37 50.64 11.45 -29.24
CA ASP A 37 49.51 12.35 -29.41
C ASP A 37 48.79 12.58 -28.08
N ALA A 38 48.57 13.85 -27.75
CA ALA A 38 47.99 14.22 -26.47
C ALA A 38 46.60 13.57 -26.33
N PRO A 39 46.26 13.03 -25.15
CA PRO A 39 44.99 12.36 -24.94
C PRO A 39 43.84 13.35 -25.19
N GLN A 40 42.92 12.97 -26.07
CA GLN A 40 41.71 13.74 -26.33
C GLN A 40 40.67 13.45 -25.26
N TYR A 41 40.16 14.49 -24.62
CA TYR A 41 39.12 14.40 -23.59
C TYR A 41 37.77 14.89 -24.15
N LEU A 42 36.70 14.13 -23.91
CA LEU A 42 35.35 14.65 -24.10
C LEU A 42 34.99 15.56 -22.92
N THR A 43 34.74 16.83 -23.22
CA THR A 43 34.29 17.83 -22.23
C THR A 43 32.93 18.38 -22.61
N ALA A 44 32.14 18.77 -21.60
CA ALA A 44 30.87 19.47 -21.79
C ALA A 44 30.84 20.76 -20.92
N THR A 45 30.11 21.78 -21.38
CA THR A 45 29.93 23.04 -20.64
C THR A 45 29.05 22.80 -19.43
N ALA A 46 29.50 23.23 -18.25
CA ALA A 46 28.72 23.13 -17.02
C ALA A 46 27.71 24.28 -16.94
N GLU A 47 26.42 23.94 -16.80
CA GLU A 47 25.34 24.89 -16.59
C GLU A 47 24.73 24.69 -15.19
N ARG A 48 24.22 25.77 -14.60
CA ARG A 48 23.49 25.71 -13.33
C ARG A 48 21.99 25.56 -13.64
N GLY A 49 21.41 24.47 -13.17
CA GLY A 49 19.98 24.21 -13.21
C GLY A 49 19.58 23.33 -12.03
N ASP A 50 18.28 23.23 -11.81
CA ASP A 50 17.75 22.38 -10.74
C ASP A 50 17.84 20.91 -11.15
N ILE A 51 18.32 20.07 -10.22
CA ILE A 51 18.39 18.62 -10.41
C ILE A 51 17.31 17.99 -9.52
N GLU A 52 16.33 17.37 -10.16
CA GLU A 52 15.26 16.66 -9.47
C GLU A 52 15.55 15.16 -9.44
N ASN A 53 15.52 14.56 -8.25
CA ASN A 53 15.58 13.12 -8.08
C ASN A 53 14.18 12.60 -7.74
N ALA A 54 13.47 12.11 -8.74
CA ALA A 54 12.18 11.46 -8.53
C ALA A 54 12.37 10.04 -8.01
N VAL A 55 11.76 9.72 -6.88
CA VAL A 55 11.68 8.35 -6.36
C VAL A 55 10.35 7.76 -6.80
N LEU A 56 10.39 6.65 -7.55
CA LEU A 56 9.19 5.91 -7.93
C LEU A 56 8.71 5.10 -6.73
N ALA A 57 7.56 5.47 -6.18
CA ALA A 57 6.89 4.73 -5.12
C ALA A 57 5.53 4.23 -5.62
N THR A 58 5.28 2.93 -5.48
CA THR A 58 3.97 2.35 -5.74
C THR A 58 3.12 2.49 -4.48
N GLY A 59 2.03 3.25 -4.56
CA GLY A 59 1.05 3.39 -3.48
C GLY A 59 -0.28 2.72 -3.86
N LEU A 60 -0.95 2.10 -2.89
CA LEU A 60 -2.33 1.66 -3.03
C LEU A 60 -3.27 2.81 -2.63
N LEU A 61 -4.27 3.10 -3.46
CA LEU A 61 -5.30 4.09 -3.16
C LEU A 61 -6.53 3.39 -2.59
N GLU A 62 -7.00 3.85 -1.42
CA GLU A 62 -8.19 3.35 -0.76
C GLU A 62 -9.18 4.48 -0.46
N GLY A 63 -10.45 4.13 -0.22
CA GLY A 63 -11.47 5.11 0.14
C GLY A 63 -11.20 5.72 1.51
N ILE A 64 -11.34 7.04 1.65
CA ILE A 64 -11.09 7.76 2.92
C ILE A 64 -11.94 7.19 4.08
N LYS A 65 -13.13 6.67 3.78
CA LYS A 65 -14.05 6.05 4.74
C LYS A 65 -14.70 4.83 4.12
N GLN A 66 -14.26 3.65 4.51
CA GLN A 66 -14.88 2.38 4.16
C GLN A 66 -15.63 1.84 5.38
N VAL A 67 -16.89 1.44 5.19
CA VAL A 67 -17.73 0.89 6.26
C VAL A 67 -18.45 -0.32 5.71
N ASP A 68 -18.30 -1.45 6.39
CA ASP A 68 -19.02 -2.67 6.08
C ASP A 68 -20.38 -2.67 6.77
N VAL A 69 -21.45 -2.62 5.97
CA VAL A 69 -22.83 -2.64 6.46
C VAL A 69 -23.35 -4.07 6.49
N GLY A 70 -23.47 -4.62 7.69
CA GLY A 70 -24.06 -5.94 7.96
C GLY A 70 -25.40 -5.84 8.68
N ALA A 71 -26.10 -6.98 8.77
CA ALA A 71 -27.31 -7.11 9.59
C ALA A 71 -26.95 -7.71 10.95
N GLN A 72 -27.53 -7.16 12.02
CA GLN A 72 -27.36 -7.70 13.37
C GLN A 72 -28.24 -8.94 13.63
N VAL A 73 -29.32 -9.08 12.86
CA VAL A 73 -30.31 -10.15 13.03
C VAL A 73 -30.21 -11.15 11.89
N SER A 74 -30.35 -12.43 12.24
CA SER A 74 -30.41 -13.54 11.28
C SER A 74 -31.81 -13.67 10.70
N GLY A 75 -31.91 -13.84 9.38
CA GLY A 75 -33.17 -14.04 8.68
C GLY A 75 -32.95 -14.11 7.17
N GLN A 76 -33.98 -14.54 6.44
CA GLN A 76 -33.93 -14.56 4.98
C GLN A 76 -34.01 -13.13 4.42
N LEU A 77 -33.15 -12.81 3.46
CA LEU A 77 -33.24 -11.54 2.72
C LEU A 77 -34.50 -11.55 1.86
N LYS A 78 -35.43 -10.63 2.14
CA LYS A 78 -36.71 -10.51 1.45
C LYS A 78 -36.63 -9.56 0.26
N SER A 79 -35.94 -8.43 0.41
CA SER A 79 -35.68 -7.53 -0.72
C SER A 79 -34.37 -6.77 -0.56
N LEU A 80 -33.71 -6.49 -1.68
CA LEU A 80 -32.56 -5.58 -1.77
C LEU A 80 -32.98 -4.38 -2.63
N LYS A 81 -32.83 -3.17 -2.09
CA LYS A 81 -33.36 -1.93 -2.70
C LYS A 81 -32.29 -1.10 -3.41
N VAL A 82 -31.05 -1.60 -3.46
CA VAL A 82 -29.90 -0.90 -4.03
C VAL A 82 -29.09 -1.82 -4.94
N LYS A 83 -28.43 -1.23 -5.93
CA LYS A 83 -27.50 -1.93 -6.82
C LYS A 83 -26.07 -1.44 -6.59
N VAL A 84 -25.12 -2.23 -7.06
CA VAL A 84 -23.70 -1.87 -7.00
C VAL A 84 -23.46 -0.60 -7.81
N GLY A 85 -22.84 0.41 -7.19
CA GLY A 85 -22.58 1.72 -7.79
C GLY A 85 -23.59 2.81 -7.44
N ASP A 86 -24.71 2.47 -6.78
CA ASP A 86 -25.71 3.45 -6.37
C ASP A 86 -25.20 4.34 -5.23
N LYS A 87 -25.47 5.64 -5.31
CA LYS A 87 -25.23 6.59 -4.21
C LYS A 87 -26.38 6.52 -3.20
N VAL A 88 -26.07 6.22 -1.95
CA VAL A 88 -27.06 6.12 -0.87
C VAL A 88 -26.93 7.29 0.12
N LYS A 89 -28.05 7.67 0.74
CA LYS A 89 -28.10 8.71 1.78
C LYS A 89 -28.16 8.08 3.17
N LYS A 90 -27.75 8.83 4.19
CA LYS A 90 -27.88 8.42 5.60
C LYS A 90 -29.36 8.12 5.92
N GLY A 91 -29.62 6.96 6.50
CA GLY A 91 -30.97 6.52 6.89
C GLY A 91 -31.80 5.91 5.74
N GLN A 92 -31.22 5.75 4.55
CA GLN A 92 -31.90 5.08 3.45
C GLN A 92 -32.02 3.57 3.70
N TRP A 93 -33.19 3.01 3.39
CA TRP A 93 -33.42 1.57 3.43
C TRP A 93 -32.64 0.87 2.32
N LEU A 94 -31.72 -0.02 2.70
CA LEU A 94 -30.89 -0.78 1.76
C LEU A 94 -31.47 -2.17 1.48
N ALA A 95 -31.95 -2.85 2.52
CA ALA A 95 -32.45 -4.21 2.46
C ALA A 95 -33.61 -4.43 3.46
N GLU A 96 -34.44 -5.43 3.18
CA GLU A 96 -35.48 -5.92 4.08
C GLU A 96 -35.22 -7.39 4.37
N ILE A 97 -35.15 -7.73 5.66
CA ILE A 97 -34.97 -9.11 6.16
C ILE A 97 -36.31 -9.58 6.69
N ASP A 98 -36.66 -10.85 6.47
CA ASP A 98 -37.90 -11.45 6.95
C ASP A 98 -38.02 -11.31 8.48
N PRO A 99 -39.03 -10.55 8.98
CA PRO A 99 -39.19 -10.30 10.40
C PRO A 99 -39.99 -11.39 11.12
N LEU A 100 -40.39 -12.49 10.47
CA LEU A 100 -41.33 -13.47 11.04
C LEU A 100 -40.96 -13.95 12.45
N ILE A 101 -39.67 -14.24 12.69
CA ILE A 101 -39.19 -14.67 14.01
C ILE A 101 -39.39 -13.55 15.04
N LEU A 102 -39.00 -12.33 14.71
CA LEU A 102 -39.13 -11.17 15.60
C LEU A 102 -40.59 -10.82 15.89
N GLN A 103 -41.46 -10.92 14.89
CA GLN A 103 -42.91 -10.71 15.06
C GLN A 103 -43.53 -11.76 15.96
N ASN A 104 -43.13 -13.02 15.83
CA ASN A 104 -43.61 -14.08 16.72
C ASN A 104 -43.12 -13.88 18.16
N THR A 105 -41.87 -13.46 18.35
CA THR A 105 -41.34 -13.11 19.68
C THR A 105 -42.10 -11.92 20.28
N LEU A 106 -42.38 -10.88 19.51
CA LEU A 106 -43.18 -9.74 19.96
C LEU A 106 -44.59 -10.17 20.36
N ARG A 107 -45.26 -10.97 19.52
CA ARG A 107 -46.60 -11.50 19.82
C ARG A 107 -46.60 -12.32 21.12
N LYS A 108 -45.59 -13.16 21.32
CA LYS A 108 -45.44 -13.94 22.56
C LYS A 108 -45.32 -13.02 23.77
N ALA A 109 -44.46 -11.99 23.71
CA ALA A 109 -44.29 -11.04 24.80
C ALA A 109 -45.59 -10.28 25.13
N GLN A 110 -46.38 -9.93 24.12
CA GLN A 110 -47.69 -9.28 24.31
C GLN A 110 -48.69 -10.21 25.02
N VAL A 111 -48.76 -11.48 24.61
CA VAL A 111 -49.62 -12.48 25.28
C VAL A 111 -49.19 -12.70 26.73
N ASP A 112 -47.88 -12.75 26.99
CA ASP A 112 -47.35 -12.89 28.34
C ASP A 112 -47.72 -11.67 29.21
N GLU A 113 -47.67 -10.46 28.67
CA GLU A 113 -48.14 -9.23 29.35
C GLU A 113 -49.64 -9.30 29.67
N GLU A 114 -50.48 -9.70 28.72
CA GLU A 114 -51.93 -9.83 28.93
C GLU A 114 -52.26 -10.84 30.04
N ASN A 115 -51.56 -11.97 30.08
CA ASN A 115 -51.70 -12.98 31.12
C ASN A 115 -51.35 -12.41 32.50
N LEU A 116 -50.25 -11.66 32.60
CA LEU A 116 -49.85 -11.00 33.84
C LEU A 116 -50.88 -9.96 34.29
N LEU A 117 -51.44 -9.18 33.37
CA LEU A 117 -52.49 -8.22 33.68
C LEU A 117 -53.77 -8.92 34.17
N ALA A 118 -54.16 -10.01 33.53
CA ALA A 118 -55.30 -10.83 33.95
C ALA A 118 -55.07 -11.40 35.35
N GLN A 119 -53.88 -11.93 35.62
CA GLN A 119 -53.51 -12.46 36.93
C GLN A 119 -53.53 -11.37 38.01
N ARG A 120 -52.98 -10.18 37.72
CA ARG A 120 -53.06 -9.03 38.62
C ARG A 120 -54.50 -8.64 38.94
N ARG A 121 -55.39 -8.61 37.94
CA ARG A 121 -56.82 -8.32 38.16
C ARG A 121 -57.49 -9.38 39.03
N ALA A 122 -57.20 -10.66 38.79
CA ALA A 122 -57.71 -11.76 39.60
C ALA A 122 -57.23 -11.65 41.06
N THR A 123 -55.94 -11.41 41.29
CA THR A 123 -55.38 -11.20 42.63
C THR A 123 -55.97 -9.98 43.32
N ALA A 124 -56.18 -8.87 42.59
CA ALA A 124 -56.83 -7.68 43.15
C ALA A 124 -58.28 -7.95 43.59
N ALA A 125 -59.03 -8.72 42.80
CA ALA A 125 -60.38 -9.14 43.15
C ALA A 125 -60.39 -10.07 44.37
N GLN A 126 -59.48 -11.04 44.43
CA GLN A 126 -59.30 -11.92 45.60
C GLN A 126 -58.98 -11.12 46.87
N LEU A 127 -58.08 -10.14 46.77
CA LEU A 127 -57.70 -9.28 47.89
C LEU A 127 -58.89 -8.42 48.36
N LYS A 128 -59.71 -7.91 47.45
CA LYS A 128 -60.94 -7.18 47.80
C LYS A 128 -61.94 -8.09 48.53
N GLN A 129 -62.11 -9.32 48.04
CA GLN A 129 -63.00 -10.29 48.69
C GLN A 129 -62.51 -10.65 50.10
N ALA A 130 -61.22 -10.96 50.26
CA ALA A 130 -60.62 -11.29 51.55
C ALA A 130 -60.79 -10.15 52.57
N LYS A 131 -60.60 -8.90 52.15
CA LYS A 131 -60.86 -7.72 53.01
C LYS A 131 -62.33 -7.64 53.44
N SER A 132 -63.28 -7.83 52.53
CA SER A 132 -64.71 -7.79 52.88
C SER A 132 -65.13 -8.89 53.86
N VAL A 133 -64.48 -10.06 53.79
CA VAL A 133 -64.70 -11.17 54.71
C VAL A 133 -64.11 -10.85 56.08
N TYR A 134 -62.89 -10.31 56.12
CA TYR A 134 -62.24 -9.89 57.36
C TYR A 134 -63.05 -8.83 58.13
N GLU A 135 -63.53 -7.79 57.45
CA GLU A 135 -64.37 -6.76 58.09
C GLU A 135 -65.67 -7.33 58.67
N ARG A 136 -66.29 -8.31 57.98
CA ARG A 136 -67.47 -9.01 58.51
C ARG A 136 -67.17 -9.76 59.81
N TYR A 137 -66.04 -10.45 59.90
CA TYR A 137 -65.66 -11.16 61.14
C TYR A 137 -65.35 -10.20 62.28
N LYS A 138 -64.70 -9.07 62.00
CA LYS A 138 -64.39 -8.06 63.02
C LYS A 138 -65.65 -7.44 63.62
N GLY A 139 -66.68 -7.18 62.82
CA GLY A 139 -67.97 -6.66 63.29
C GLY A 139 -68.78 -7.63 64.16
N LEU A 140 -68.46 -8.93 64.13
CA LEU A 140 -69.11 -9.96 64.96
C LEU A 140 -68.41 -10.19 66.31
N GLN A 141 -67.23 -9.57 66.54
CA GLN A 141 -66.46 -9.69 67.79
C GLN A 141 -66.71 -8.54 68.77
N VAL A 142 -67.83 -7.84 68.63
CA VAL A 142 -68.31 -6.78 69.55
C VAL A 142 -69.65 -7.22 70.13
#